data_AF-A0A8J3D7U9-F1
#
_entry.id   AF-A0A8J3D7U9-F1
#
_cell.length_a   1.000
_cell.length_b   1.000
_cell.length_c   1.000
_cell.angle_alpha   90.00
_cell.angle_beta   90.00
_cell.angle_gamma   90.00
#
_symmetry.space_group_name_H-M   'P 1'
#
loop_
_entity.id
_entity.type
_entity.pdbx_description
1 polymer ?
#
loop_
_entity_poly.entity_id
_entity_poly.type
_entity_poly.pdbx_seq_one_letter_code
_entity_poly.pdbx_strand_id
1 'polypeptide(L)'
;MKHPINKPLLSLRTEAAFERLFPDVSTRNPRVCLYWAAAAMHALHDAGLNPTLQAGTLNWPITPTHLDDGISPTHFSYEFEPEHPLSLLAMATGNLPEMHVWVKLQDTGETIDFTTRFLKEQFSQMTCGLKWRTPEPPNTLWSKKLPLNVFYRPDPRAIEIAHQALKLMKISLPQHPRIQTSRSR
;
A
#
# COMPACT_ATOMS: atom_id res chain seq x y z
N MET A 1 14.49 -15.53 21.26
CA MET A 1 14.26 -16.22 19.97
C MET A 1 13.07 -15.55 19.30
N LYS A 2 13.23 -14.90 18.13
CA LYS A 2 12.08 -14.36 17.38
C LYS A 2 11.39 -15.55 16.71
N HIS A 3 10.12 -15.81 17.04
CA HIS A 3 9.34 -16.84 16.36
C HIS A 3 9.23 -16.51 14.87
N PRO A 4 9.27 -17.53 13.98
CA PRO A 4 9.09 -17.28 12.55
C PRO A 4 7.73 -16.65 12.29
N ILE A 5 7.72 -15.60 11.46
CA ILE A 5 6.50 -14.88 11.07
C ILE A 5 5.60 -15.83 10.27
N ASN A 6 4.43 -16.18 10.81
CA ASN A 6 3.43 -16.99 10.11
C ASN A 6 2.62 -16.10 9.14
N LYS A 7 3.14 -15.91 7.93
CA LYS A 7 2.54 -15.04 6.90
C LYS A 7 1.09 -15.43 6.56
N PRO A 8 0.74 -16.71 6.32
CA PRO A 8 -0.66 -17.09 6.06
C PRO A 8 -1.64 -16.69 7.15
N LEU A 9 -1.27 -16.91 8.43
CA LEU A 9 -2.11 -16.49 9.55
C LEU A 9 -2.29 -14.97 9.60
N LEU A 10 -1.22 -14.21 9.32
CA LEU A 10 -1.28 -12.75 9.30
C LEU A 10 -2.12 -12.23 8.14
N SER A 11 -2.10 -12.87 6.98
CA SER A 11 -3.00 -12.53 5.88
C SER A 11 -4.46 -12.69 6.29
N LEU A 12 -4.84 -13.80 6.93
CA LEU A 12 -6.19 -14.00 7.45
C LEU A 12 -6.58 -12.95 8.50
N ARG A 13 -5.66 -12.60 9.40
CA ARG A 13 -5.88 -11.55 10.40
C ARG A 13 -6.06 -10.17 9.74
N THR A 14 -5.33 -9.88 8.66
CA THR A 14 -5.51 -8.63 7.90
C THR A 14 -6.87 -8.57 7.23
N GLU A 15 -7.34 -9.66 6.63
CA GLU A 15 -8.69 -9.71 6.07
C GLU A 15 -9.77 -9.52 7.15
N ALA A 16 -9.65 -10.20 8.29
CA ALA A 16 -10.55 -10.00 9.42
C ALA A 16 -10.52 -8.55 9.97
N ALA A 17 -9.33 -7.93 10.02
CA ALA A 17 -9.19 -6.53 10.41
C ALA A 17 -9.83 -5.58 9.39
N PHE A 18 -9.70 -5.87 8.09
CA PHE A 18 -10.34 -5.09 7.03
C PHE A 18 -11.86 -5.14 7.17
N GLU A 19 -12.43 -6.32 7.32
CA GLU A 19 -13.87 -6.51 7.51
C GLU A 19 -14.40 -5.76 8.75
N ARG A 20 -13.64 -5.79 9.85
CA ARG A 20 -13.99 -5.11 11.11
C ARG A 20 -13.90 -3.59 11.01
N LEU A 21 -12.90 -3.06 10.31
CA LEU A 21 -12.68 -1.61 10.18
C LEU A 21 -13.59 -0.99 9.12
N PHE A 22 -13.99 -1.77 8.11
CA PHE A 22 -14.78 -1.32 6.96
C PHE A 22 -16.00 -2.25 6.73
N PRO A 23 -16.98 -2.25 7.66
CA PRO A 23 -18.19 -3.08 7.54
C PRO A 23 -19.17 -2.56 6.47
N ASP A 24 -19.14 -1.25 6.22
CA ASP A 24 -19.84 -0.46 5.18
C ASP A 24 -19.77 -1.00 3.74
N VAL A 25 -20.83 -1.56 3.14
CA VAL A 25 -20.82 -1.90 1.69
C VAL A 25 -20.58 -0.67 0.80
N SER A 26 -21.04 0.51 1.21
CA SER A 26 -20.82 1.78 0.50
C SER A 26 -19.39 2.31 0.60
N THR A 27 -18.60 1.84 1.57
CA THR A 27 -17.20 2.21 1.79
C THR A 27 -16.23 1.05 1.51
N ARG A 28 -16.74 -0.17 1.33
CA ARG A 28 -15.97 -1.38 1.00
C ARG A 28 -15.66 -1.43 -0.49
N ASN A 29 -14.84 -0.48 -0.96
CA ASN A 29 -14.12 -0.68 -2.20
C ASN A 29 -12.81 -1.42 -1.89
N PRO A 30 -12.70 -2.74 -2.13
CA PRO A 30 -11.52 -3.51 -1.78
C PRO A 30 -10.27 -3.08 -2.57
N ARG A 31 -10.44 -2.27 -3.63
CA ARG A 31 -9.33 -1.75 -4.44
C ARG A 31 -8.67 -0.50 -3.84
N VAL A 32 -9.14 -0.03 -2.68
CA VAL A 32 -8.56 1.13 -1.97
C VAL A 32 -7.39 0.69 -1.12
N CYS A 33 -6.17 1.06 -1.53
CA CYS A 33 -4.92 0.69 -0.86
C CYS A 33 -4.80 1.23 0.58
N LEU A 34 -5.36 2.41 0.87
CA LEU A 34 -5.38 2.98 2.22
C LEU A 34 -6.04 2.05 3.25
N TYR A 35 -7.15 1.41 2.89
CA TYR A 35 -7.92 0.56 3.80
C TYR A 35 -7.19 -0.73 4.12
N TRP A 36 -6.62 -1.37 3.11
CA TRP A 36 -5.79 -2.57 3.29
C TRP A 36 -4.53 -2.28 4.09
N ALA A 37 -3.87 -1.15 3.85
CA ALA A 37 -2.71 -0.75 4.62
C ALA A 37 -3.07 -0.52 6.09
N ALA A 38 -4.20 0.14 6.39
CA ALA A 38 -4.68 0.32 7.76
C ALA A 38 -5.01 -1.03 8.45
N ALA A 39 -5.72 -1.92 7.76
CA ALA A 39 -6.01 -3.27 8.27
C ALA A 39 -4.74 -4.08 8.54
N ALA A 40 -3.76 -3.99 7.65
CA ALA A 40 -2.46 -4.64 7.82
C ALA A 40 -1.70 -4.09 9.03
N MET A 41 -1.69 -2.76 9.24
CA MET A 41 -1.09 -2.14 10.42
C MET A 41 -1.65 -2.73 11.72
N HIS A 42 -2.98 -2.90 11.84
CA HIS A 42 -3.61 -3.54 13.00
C HIS A 42 -3.18 -4.99 13.17
N ALA A 43 -3.34 -5.81 12.13
CA ALA A 43 -3.04 -7.25 12.21
C ALA A 43 -1.57 -7.54 12.54
N LEU A 44 -0.65 -6.73 12.00
CA LEU A 44 0.79 -6.87 12.25
C LEU A 44 1.17 -6.37 13.65
N HIS A 45 0.57 -5.27 14.12
CA HIS A 45 0.80 -4.76 15.47
C HIS A 45 0.25 -5.71 16.54
N ASP A 46 -0.94 -6.27 16.36
CA ASP A 46 -1.55 -7.27 17.24
C ASP A 46 -0.71 -8.57 17.32
N ALA A 47 0.13 -8.82 16.31
CA ALA A 47 1.10 -9.90 16.29
C ALA A 47 2.46 -9.55 16.90
N GLY A 48 2.60 -8.36 17.47
CA GLY A 48 3.84 -7.87 18.09
C GLY A 48 4.92 -7.46 17.09
N LEU A 49 4.56 -7.20 15.83
CA LEU A 49 5.51 -6.74 14.80
C LEU A 49 5.60 -5.21 14.79
N ASN A 50 6.58 -4.69 14.05
CA ASN A 50 6.85 -3.25 13.92
C ASN A 50 6.47 -2.67 12.54
N PRO A 51 5.17 -2.56 12.21
CA PRO A 51 4.74 -2.03 10.94
C PRO A 51 4.73 -0.49 10.93
N THR A 52 5.01 0.09 9.78
CA THR A 52 4.82 1.52 9.50
C THR A 52 4.06 1.69 8.20
N LEU A 53 3.13 2.64 8.20
CA LEU A 53 2.44 3.07 7.00
C LEU A 53 3.45 3.73 6.05
N GLN A 54 3.36 3.42 4.77
CA GLN A 54 4.13 4.04 3.71
C GLN A 54 3.16 4.47 2.61
N ALA A 55 3.51 5.52 1.89
CA ALA A 55 2.74 5.99 0.74
C ALA A 55 3.65 6.74 -0.23
N GLY A 56 3.23 6.80 -1.50
CA GLY A 56 3.98 7.45 -2.58
C GLY A 56 3.73 6.76 -3.92
N THR A 57 4.76 6.68 -4.75
CA THR A 57 4.66 6.10 -6.10
C THR A 57 4.79 4.57 -6.06
N LEU A 58 3.92 3.88 -6.81
CA LEU A 58 4.07 2.47 -7.20
C LEU A 58 4.17 2.38 -8.72
N ASN A 59 5.16 1.67 -9.24
CA ASN A 59 5.23 1.27 -10.65
C ASN A 59 5.25 -0.25 -10.76
N TRP A 60 4.34 -0.82 -11.53
CA TRP A 60 4.26 -2.26 -11.80
C TRP A 60 4.39 -2.53 -13.31
N PRO A 61 5.31 -3.38 -13.76
CA PRO A 61 5.55 -3.57 -15.18
C PRO A 61 4.37 -4.31 -15.81
N ILE A 62 3.88 -3.81 -16.95
CA ILE A 62 2.84 -4.45 -17.78
C ILE A 62 3.39 -4.97 -19.11
N THR A 63 4.56 -4.50 -19.52
CA THR A 63 5.23 -4.91 -20.76
C THR A 63 6.65 -5.38 -20.44
N PRO A 64 7.07 -6.59 -20.87
CA PRO A 64 8.47 -7.02 -20.78
C PRO A 64 9.41 -6.04 -21.50
N THR A 65 10.60 -5.82 -20.97
CA THR A 65 11.56 -4.84 -21.50
C THR A 65 11.96 -5.07 -22.96
N HIS A 66 11.99 -6.33 -23.42
CA HIS A 66 12.28 -6.65 -24.83
C HIS A 66 11.15 -6.31 -25.81
N LEU A 67 9.97 -5.92 -25.29
CA LEU A 67 8.82 -5.45 -26.07
C LEU A 67 8.57 -3.94 -25.88
N ASP A 68 9.48 -3.25 -25.19
CA ASP A 68 9.44 -1.79 -25.08
C ASP A 68 9.77 -1.17 -26.44
N ASP A 69 8.81 -0.44 -27.00
CA ASP A 69 8.93 0.27 -28.28
C ASP A 69 9.36 1.73 -28.08
N GLY A 70 9.56 2.17 -26.83
CA GLY A 70 9.91 3.54 -26.45
C GLY A 70 8.73 4.53 -26.52
N ILE A 71 7.51 4.06 -26.81
CA ILE A 71 6.33 4.90 -27.03
C ILE A 71 5.17 4.45 -26.12
N SER A 72 4.91 3.16 -26.09
CA SER A 72 3.80 2.54 -25.36
C SER A 72 4.07 2.50 -23.85
N PRO A 73 3.03 2.63 -23.01
CA PRO A 73 3.20 2.46 -21.56
C PRO A 73 3.77 1.09 -21.22
N THR A 74 4.84 1.09 -20.43
CA THR A 74 5.52 -0.14 -19.97
C THR A 74 5.14 -0.54 -18.55
N HIS A 75 4.53 0.38 -17.80
CA HIS A 75 4.12 0.19 -16.41
C HIS A 75 2.67 0.65 -16.19
N PHE A 76 2.00 -0.01 -15.25
CA PHE A 76 0.81 0.49 -14.59
C PHE A 76 1.26 1.10 -13.26
N SER A 77 0.87 2.35 -13.03
CA SER A 77 1.47 3.16 -11.98
C SER A 77 0.43 3.93 -11.19
N TYR A 78 0.78 4.16 -9.92
CA TYR A 78 0.24 5.24 -9.11
C TYR A 78 1.38 6.24 -8.96
N GLU A 79 1.28 7.40 -9.59
CA GLU A 79 2.34 8.41 -9.54
C GLU A 79 1.95 9.54 -8.58
N PHE A 80 2.69 9.67 -7.46
CA PHE A 80 2.47 10.78 -6.55
C PHE A 80 3.27 12.01 -6.98
N GLU A 81 2.57 13.00 -7.51
CA GLU A 81 3.11 14.31 -7.90
C GLU A 81 2.38 15.42 -7.12
N PRO A 82 2.89 15.84 -5.95
CA PRO A 82 2.18 16.75 -5.06
C PRO A 82 1.99 18.16 -5.63
N GLU A 83 2.85 18.58 -6.55
CA GLU A 83 2.76 19.87 -7.24
C GLU A 83 1.89 19.80 -8.51
N HIS A 84 1.48 18.62 -8.96
CA HIS A 84 0.67 18.48 -10.17
C HIS A 84 -0.72 19.10 -9.94
N PRO A 85 -1.28 19.86 -10.91
CA PRO A 85 -2.57 20.54 -10.74
C PRO A 85 -3.72 19.63 -10.30
N LEU A 86 -3.76 18.37 -10.77
CA LEU A 86 -4.79 17.40 -10.37
C LEU A 86 -4.63 16.96 -8.91
N SER A 87 -3.40 16.80 -8.41
CA SER A 87 -3.13 16.48 -7.01
C SER A 87 -3.57 17.62 -6.10
N LEU A 88 -3.24 18.86 -6.47
CA LEU A 88 -3.67 20.06 -5.74
C LEU A 88 -5.19 20.17 -5.68
N LEU A 89 -5.88 19.95 -6.81
CA LEU A 89 -7.34 19.96 -6.88
C LEU A 89 -7.97 18.85 -6.03
N ALA A 90 -7.43 17.62 -6.09
CA ALA A 90 -7.91 16.51 -5.29
C ALA A 90 -7.81 16.86 -3.79
N MET A 91 -6.65 17.33 -3.34
CA MET A 91 -6.46 17.73 -1.93
C MET A 91 -7.36 18.90 -1.52
N ALA A 92 -7.51 19.92 -2.37
CA ALA A 92 -8.38 21.07 -2.10
C ALA A 92 -9.88 20.69 -1.98
N THR A 93 -10.30 19.60 -2.63
CA THR A 93 -11.66 19.08 -2.58
C THR A 93 -11.86 17.98 -1.53
N GLY A 94 -10.86 17.72 -0.69
CA GLY A 94 -10.92 16.70 0.36
C GLY A 94 -10.74 15.26 -0.14
N ASN A 95 -10.31 15.08 -1.40
CA ASN A 95 -9.97 13.78 -1.97
C ASN A 95 -8.47 13.50 -1.81
N LEU A 96 -8.11 12.22 -1.90
CA LEU A 96 -6.71 11.82 -1.98
C LEU A 96 -6.17 12.12 -3.40
N PRO A 97 -4.94 12.65 -3.53
CA PRO A 97 -4.27 12.70 -4.83
C PRO A 97 -3.96 11.28 -5.30
N GLU A 98 -3.53 11.15 -6.56
CA GLU A 98 -2.98 9.88 -7.04
C GLU A 98 -1.77 9.49 -6.18
N MET A 99 -1.88 8.36 -5.49
CA MET A 99 -0.81 7.80 -4.67
C MET A 99 -1.16 6.35 -4.34
N HIS A 100 -0.13 5.58 -3.99
CA HIS A 100 -0.30 4.24 -3.44
C HIS A 100 0.04 4.20 -1.95
N VAL A 101 -0.60 3.31 -1.20
CA VAL A 101 -0.38 3.15 0.25
C VAL A 101 -0.09 1.69 0.55
N TRP A 102 0.98 1.42 1.29
CA TRP A 102 1.43 0.09 1.66
C TRP A 102 2.00 0.08 3.09
N VAL A 103 2.44 -1.10 3.55
CA VAL A 103 3.08 -1.24 4.86
C VAL A 103 4.53 -1.67 4.70
N LYS A 104 5.40 -1.16 5.56
CA LYS A 104 6.77 -1.63 5.73
C LYS A 104 6.95 -2.19 7.14
N LEU A 105 7.56 -3.37 7.26
CA LEU A 105 8.03 -3.88 8.55
C LEU A 105 9.43 -3.32 8.81
N GLN A 106 9.56 -2.49 9.84
CA GLN A 106 10.83 -1.82 10.16
C GLN A 106 11.92 -2.80 10.54
N ASP A 107 11.57 -3.82 11.34
CA ASP A 107 12.51 -4.82 11.85
C ASP A 107 13.16 -5.68 10.74
N THR A 108 12.44 -5.97 9.66
CA THR A 108 12.91 -6.87 8.59
C THR A 108 13.20 -6.14 7.28
N GLY A 109 12.68 -4.92 7.13
CA GLY A 109 12.70 -4.15 5.89
C GLY A 109 11.75 -4.69 4.81
N GLU A 110 10.82 -5.58 5.15
CA GLU A 110 9.87 -6.15 4.19
C GLU A 110 8.76 -5.15 3.82
N THR A 111 8.45 -5.10 2.53
CA THR A 111 7.26 -4.43 1.98
C THR A 111 6.09 -5.39 1.99
N ILE A 112 4.94 -4.92 2.47
CA ILE A 112 3.67 -5.65 2.53
C ILE A 112 2.58 -4.85 1.81
N ASP A 113 1.96 -5.47 0.82
CA ASP A 113 0.91 -4.86 0.01
C ASP A 113 -0.14 -5.90 -0.43
N PHE A 114 -1.31 -5.81 0.19
CA PHE A 114 -2.48 -6.68 -0.06
C PHE A 114 -3.31 -6.25 -1.29
N THR A 115 -2.97 -5.12 -1.90
CA THR A 115 -3.70 -4.59 -3.06
C THR A 115 -3.09 -4.96 -4.40
N THR A 116 -1.91 -5.56 -4.39
CA THR A 116 -1.27 -6.12 -5.60
C THR A 116 -2.18 -7.05 -6.39
N ARG A 117 -3.04 -7.82 -5.71
CA ARG A 117 -4.07 -8.67 -6.34
C ARG A 117 -5.07 -7.95 -7.23
N PHE A 118 -5.25 -6.64 -7.06
CA PHE A 118 -6.22 -5.84 -7.81
C PHE A 118 -5.61 -5.08 -8.98
N LEU A 119 -4.28 -5.03 -9.11
CA LEU A 119 -3.61 -4.19 -10.10
C LEU A 119 -4.03 -4.51 -11.53
N LYS A 120 -4.10 -5.80 -11.89
CA LYS A 120 -4.49 -6.21 -13.24
C LYS A 120 -5.95 -5.89 -13.55
N GLU A 121 -6.85 -6.07 -12.57
CA GLU A 121 -8.25 -5.70 -12.71
C GLU A 121 -8.39 -4.18 -12.91
N GLN A 122 -7.73 -3.37 -12.07
CA GLN A 122 -7.72 -1.90 -12.18
C GLN A 122 -7.15 -1.44 -13.52
N PHE A 123 -6.03 -2.01 -13.94
CA PHE A 123 -5.44 -1.76 -15.25
C PHE A 123 -6.45 -2.02 -16.38
N SER A 124 -7.14 -3.17 -16.34
CA SER A 124 -8.12 -3.53 -17.38
C SER A 124 -9.31 -2.56 -17.45
N GLN A 125 -9.73 -1.99 -16.31
CA GLN A 125 -10.82 -1.01 -16.24
C GLN A 125 -10.39 0.37 -16.76
N MET A 126 -9.12 0.74 -16.60
CA MET A 126 -8.62 2.09 -16.90
C MET A 126 -8.07 2.26 -18.31
N THR A 127 -7.60 1.19 -18.96
CA THR A 127 -6.70 1.30 -20.13
C THR A 127 -7.27 0.74 -21.45
N CYS A 128 -8.59 0.64 -21.56
CA CYS A 128 -9.36 0.14 -22.72
C CYS A 128 -8.50 -0.22 -23.97
N GLY A 129 -8.14 -1.51 -24.10
CA GLY A 129 -7.37 -2.02 -25.24
C GLY A 129 -5.89 -2.33 -24.96
N LEU A 130 -5.29 -1.83 -23.88
CA LEU A 130 -3.95 -2.27 -23.47
C LEU A 130 -3.99 -3.68 -22.85
N LYS A 131 -2.86 -4.40 -22.96
CA LYS A 131 -2.72 -5.79 -22.47
C LYS A 131 -1.65 -5.88 -21.39
N TRP A 132 -1.97 -6.60 -20.33
CA TRP A 132 -0.99 -7.03 -19.33
C TRP A 132 -0.18 -8.21 -19.88
N ARG A 133 1.13 -8.01 -20.10
CA ARG A 133 2.04 -8.97 -20.76
C ARG A 133 3.16 -9.49 -19.85
N THR A 134 3.15 -9.11 -18.58
CA THR A 134 4.09 -9.57 -17.54
C THR A 134 3.41 -10.61 -16.64
N PRO A 135 4.17 -11.31 -15.76
CA PRO A 135 3.57 -12.21 -14.78
C PRO A 135 2.50 -11.53 -13.94
N GLU A 136 1.52 -12.33 -13.49
CA GLU A 136 0.47 -11.86 -12.58
C GLU A 136 1.07 -11.29 -11.29
N PRO A 137 0.55 -10.17 -10.77
CA PRO A 137 0.83 -9.75 -9.41
C PRO A 137 0.44 -10.85 -8.40
N PRO A 138 1.21 -10.99 -7.29
CA PRO A 138 0.81 -11.91 -6.23
C PRO A 138 -0.48 -11.44 -5.55
N ASN A 139 -1.18 -12.36 -4.87
CA ASN A 139 -2.36 -11.99 -4.07
C ASN A 139 -2.01 -11.02 -2.93
N THR A 140 -0.78 -11.10 -2.44
CA THR A 140 -0.20 -10.18 -1.47
C THR A 140 1.30 -10.15 -1.74
N LEU A 141 1.86 -8.97 -1.94
CA LEU A 141 3.30 -8.80 -1.93
C LEU A 141 3.76 -8.77 -0.48
N TRP A 142 4.62 -9.70 -0.08
CA TRP A 142 5.29 -9.67 1.22
C TRP A 142 6.75 -10.06 1.05
N SER A 143 7.59 -9.08 0.76
CA SER A 143 8.98 -9.34 0.39
C SER A 143 9.95 -8.25 0.84
N LYS A 144 11.17 -8.66 1.15
CA LYS A 144 12.33 -7.77 1.31
C LYS A 144 12.94 -7.38 -0.04
N LYS A 145 12.87 -8.27 -1.03
CA LYS A 145 13.36 -8.05 -2.40
C LYS A 145 12.16 -7.95 -3.33
N LEU A 146 11.94 -6.77 -3.90
CA LEU A 146 10.83 -6.54 -4.82
C LEU A 146 10.99 -7.40 -6.10
N PRO A 147 9.88 -7.75 -6.76
CA PRO A 147 9.93 -8.36 -8.08
C PRO A 147 10.71 -7.47 -9.07
N LEU A 148 11.23 -8.09 -10.13
CA LEU A 148 11.99 -7.37 -11.16
C LEU A 148 11.14 -6.24 -11.75
N ASN A 149 11.74 -5.04 -11.87
CA ASN A 149 11.12 -3.82 -12.40
C ASN A 149 9.85 -3.35 -11.67
N VAL A 150 9.61 -3.81 -10.44
CA VAL A 150 8.60 -3.25 -9.54
C VAL A 150 9.26 -2.23 -8.62
N PHE A 151 8.69 -1.03 -8.56
CA PHE A 151 9.23 0.06 -7.76
C PHE A 151 8.19 0.60 -6.78
N TYR A 152 8.60 0.71 -5.51
CA TYR A 152 7.88 1.45 -4.48
C TYR A 152 8.77 2.62 -4.05
N ARG A 153 8.32 3.86 -4.25
CA ARG A 153 9.06 5.06 -3.87
C ARG A 153 8.25 5.85 -2.83
N PRO A 154 8.59 5.73 -1.53
CA PRO A 154 7.87 6.47 -0.50
C PRO A 154 8.14 7.97 -0.60
N ASP A 155 7.11 8.79 -0.38
CA ASP A 155 7.22 10.25 -0.24
C ASP A 155 6.67 10.66 1.14
N PRO A 156 7.43 11.42 1.96
CA PRO A 156 6.97 11.85 3.28
C PRO A 156 5.64 12.60 3.29
N ARG A 157 5.34 13.38 2.24
CA ARG A 157 4.08 14.14 2.12
C ARG A 157 2.92 13.20 1.82
N ALA A 158 3.11 12.21 0.96
CA ALA A 158 2.09 11.17 0.71
C ALA A 158 1.80 10.38 1.99
N ILE A 159 2.84 10.07 2.78
CA ILE A 159 2.69 9.40 4.09
C ILE A 159 1.84 10.26 5.04
N GLU A 160 2.14 11.56 5.13
CA GLU A 160 1.36 12.49 5.95
C GLU A 160 -0.10 12.57 5.49
N ILE A 161 -0.34 12.71 4.19
CA ILE A 161 -1.69 12.75 3.60
C ILE A 161 -2.46 11.47 3.95
N ALA A 162 -1.83 10.30 3.82
CA ALA A 162 -2.44 9.02 4.17
C ALA A 162 -2.85 8.96 5.66
N HIS A 163 -1.98 9.43 6.56
CA HIS A 163 -2.29 9.53 7.99
C HIS A 163 -3.43 10.50 8.28
N GLN A 164 -3.45 11.67 7.62
CA GLN A 164 -4.51 12.66 7.77
C GLN A 164 -5.86 12.12 7.28
N ALA A 165 -5.89 11.42 6.15
CA ALA A 165 -7.09 10.80 5.62
C ALA A 165 -7.69 9.77 6.60
N LEU A 166 -6.85 8.89 7.17
CA LEU A 166 -7.30 7.93 8.19
C LEU A 166 -7.86 8.64 9.43
N LYS A 167 -7.24 9.73 9.87
CA LYS A 167 -7.72 10.53 10.99
C LYS A 167 -9.09 11.15 10.71
N LEU A 168 -9.30 11.70 9.51
CA LEU A 168 -10.61 12.25 9.09
C LEU A 168 -11.68 11.16 9.03
N MET A 169 -11.30 9.95 8.61
CA MET A 169 -12.16 8.76 8.65
C MET A 169 -12.37 8.18 10.05
N LYS A 170 -11.77 8.80 11.10
CA LYS A 170 -11.81 8.32 12.50
C LYS A 170 -11.20 6.93 12.68
N ILE A 171 -10.28 6.54 11.81
CA ILE A 171 -9.53 5.29 11.90
C ILE A 171 -8.22 5.57 12.63
N SER A 172 -8.08 5.01 13.83
CA SER A 172 -6.89 5.17 14.66
C SER A 172 -5.92 4.03 14.40
N LEU A 173 -4.76 4.33 13.82
CA LEU A 173 -3.70 3.33 13.67
C LEU A 173 -3.06 2.98 15.02
N PRO A 174 -2.64 1.71 15.22
CA PRO A 174 -1.88 1.34 16.42
C PRO A 174 -0.59 2.15 16.49
N GLN A 175 -0.28 2.65 17.69
CA GLN A 175 1.03 3.23 17.94
C GLN A 175 1.95 2.16 18.52
N HIS A 176 3.22 2.16 18.11
CA HIS A 176 4.21 1.41 18.88
C HIS A 176 4.24 1.96 20.30
N PRO A 177 4.18 1.11 21.34
CA PRO A 177 4.48 1.57 22.67
C PRO A 177 5.86 2.21 22.61
N ARG A 178 5.94 3.52 22.84
CA ARG A 178 7.23 4.21 22.97
C ARG A 178 8.00 3.40 24.00
N ILE A 179 9.18 2.91 23.62
CA ILE A 179 10.15 2.46 24.61
C ILE A 179 10.34 3.68 25.50
N GLN A 180 9.75 3.65 26.70
CA GLN A 180 10.11 4.58 27.74
C GLN A 180 11.60 4.32 27.95
N THR A 181 12.45 5.16 27.35
CA THR A 181 13.83 5.25 27.77
C THR A 181 13.73 5.71 29.21
N SER A 182 13.76 4.76 30.13
CA SER A 182 14.06 5.02 31.53
C SER A 182 15.37 5.78 31.50
N ARG A 183 15.31 7.10 31.65
CA ARG A 183 16.46 7.87 32.09
C ARG A 183 16.75 7.36 33.49
N SER A 184 17.56 6.32 33.57
CA SER A 184 18.18 5.87 34.80
C SER A 184 19.23 6.89 35.18
N ARG A 185 18.83 7.73 36.15
CA ARG A 185 19.63 8.53 37.09
C ARG A 185 20.66 9.51 36.51
#